data_AF-A0A0B1T3S9-F1
#
_entry.id   AF-A0A0B1T3S9-F1
#
_cell.length_a   1.000
_cell.length_b   1.000
_cell.length_c   1.000
_cell.angle_alpha   90.00
_cell.angle_beta   90.00
_cell.angle_gamma   90.00
#
_symmetry.space_group_name_H-M   'P 1'
#
loop_
_entity.id
_entity.type
_entity.pdbx_description
1 polymer ?
#
loop_
_entity_poly.entity_id
_entity_poly.type
_entity_poly.pdbx_seq_one_letter_code
_entity_poly.pdbx_strand_id
1 'polypeptide(L)'
;MLRSRSECPQDGQGMTVFDDGGYKSKTFVEKFLDVVLCRGDLSEEIANKEPVSVTDLRIRKEFVAAVLRQSAMWLDENNCGTITAQLNENIAQIEDGIGDKIGMLARGFSVFLSSAVFAFGYSWRITLICVGVGPVSAITMAIMSKLSASSMNGIVSVSGAAGAIAEEAIMNVKTVAACNGQEHMVKIWDPQLLLWGNTRTRNNLYHCNFSSAG
;
A
#
# COMPACT_ATOMS: atom_id res chain seq x y z
N MET A 1 -33.35 -37.58 -64.88
CA MET A 1 -32.80 -36.21 -64.72
C MET A 1 -32.15 -36.12 -63.34
N LEU A 2 -30.83 -35.98 -63.39
CA LEU A 2 -29.86 -35.53 -62.39
C LEU A 2 -30.39 -34.91 -61.07
N ARG A 3 -29.95 -35.49 -59.94
CA ARG A 3 -29.00 -34.78 -59.06
C ARG A 3 -28.03 -35.75 -58.40
N SER A 4 -26.75 -35.40 -58.51
CA SER A 4 -25.56 -36.07 -58.01
C SER A 4 -24.99 -35.30 -56.81
N ARG A 5 -24.06 -35.94 -56.08
CA ARG A 5 -23.21 -35.55 -54.92
C ARG A 5 -23.84 -35.78 -53.53
N SER A 6 -23.37 -36.73 -52.71
CA SER A 6 -22.04 -36.97 -52.03
C SER A 6 -22.28 -36.74 -50.52
N GLU A 7 -21.85 -37.51 -49.52
CA GLU A 7 -20.80 -38.50 -49.29
C GLU A 7 -21.31 -39.66 -48.39
N CYS A 8 -20.55 -40.76 -48.35
CA CYS A 8 -20.67 -41.88 -47.39
C CYS A 8 -20.18 -41.49 -45.97
N PRO A 9 -20.52 -42.30 -44.94
CA PRO A 9 -20.40 -41.93 -43.53
C PRO A 9 -18.95 -42.00 -43.02
N GLN A 10 -18.61 -41.15 -42.06
CA GLN A 10 -17.48 -41.34 -41.15
C GLN A 10 -18.04 -41.61 -39.76
N ASP A 11 -18.25 -42.90 -39.50
CA ASP A 11 -18.12 -43.55 -38.21
C ASP A 11 -16.77 -43.21 -37.57
N GLY A 12 -16.84 -42.64 -36.37
CA GLY A 12 -15.69 -42.22 -35.57
C GLY A 12 -16.16 -41.65 -34.23
N GLN A 13 -16.73 -42.52 -33.39
CA GLN A 13 -17.05 -42.30 -31.98
C GLN A 13 -15.94 -41.53 -31.23
N GLY A 14 -16.31 -40.48 -30.50
CA GLY A 14 -15.46 -39.90 -29.47
C GLY A 14 -15.83 -38.48 -29.05
N MET A 15 -16.68 -38.37 -28.02
CA MET A 15 -16.80 -37.21 -27.12
C MET A 15 -17.82 -36.10 -27.50
N THR A 16 -19.06 -36.47 -27.79
CA THR A 16 -20.22 -35.58 -27.53
C THR A 16 -20.67 -35.71 -26.08
N VAL A 17 -19.83 -35.35 -25.09
CA VAL A 17 -20.27 -35.01 -23.72
C VAL A 17 -19.18 -34.13 -23.06
N PHE A 18 -19.11 -32.85 -23.43
CA PHE A 18 -18.85 -31.82 -22.42
C PHE A 18 -20.19 -31.15 -22.16
N ASP A 19 -20.91 -31.85 -21.29
CA ASP A 19 -22.22 -31.57 -20.75
C ASP A 19 -22.40 -30.09 -20.36
N ASP A 20 -23.60 -29.60 -20.64
CA ASP A 20 -24.14 -28.24 -20.50
C ASP A 20 -24.09 -27.64 -19.07
N GLY A 21 -22.90 -27.46 -18.50
CA GLY A 21 -22.69 -26.70 -17.25
C GLY A 21 -22.52 -25.19 -17.44
N GLY A 22 -22.61 -24.69 -18.67
CA GLY A 22 -22.07 -23.38 -19.06
C GLY A 22 -22.96 -22.16 -18.82
N TYR A 23 -24.26 -22.32 -18.60
CA TYR A 23 -25.19 -21.18 -18.51
C TYR A 23 -25.31 -20.57 -17.10
N LYS A 24 -25.25 -21.38 -16.04
CA LYS A 24 -25.31 -20.89 -14.65
C LYS A 24 -24.05 -20.12 -14.25
N SER A 25 -22.90 -20.56 -14.74
CA SER A 25 -21.61 -19.92 -14.49
C SER A 25 -21.52 -18.54 -15.18
N LYS A 26 -22.05 -18.37 -16.40
CA LYS A 26 -22.04 -17.06 -17.08
C LYS A 26 -22.88 -16.00 -16.36
N THR A 27 -24.09 -16.33 -15.91
CA THR A 27 -24.92 -15.40 -15.13
C THR A 27 -24.32 -15.12 -13.75
N PHE A 28 -23.69 -16.11 -13.13
CA PHE A 28 -23.00 -15.94 -11.85
C PHE A 28 -21.74 -15.07 -11.99
N VAL A 29 -20.96 -15.27 -13.05
CA VAL A 29 -19.78 -14.45 -13.40
C VAL A 29 -20.20 -13.02 -13.75
N GLU A 30 -21.29 -12.79 -14.49
CA GLU A 30 -21.81 -11.43 -14.73
C GLU A 30 -22.30 -10.76 -13.44
N LYS A 31 -23.08 -11.46 -12.61
CA LYS A 31 -23.52 -10.95 -11.29
C LYS A 31 -22.35 -10.66 -10.35
N PHE A 32 -21.27 -11.43 -10.46
CA PHE A 32 -20.02 -11.22 -9.74
C PHE A 32 -19.21 -10.06 -10.30
N LEU A 33 -19.19 -9.91 -11.63
CA LEU A 33 -18.59 -8.77 -12.29
C LEU A 33 -19.31 -7.49 -11.87
N ASP A 34 -20.63 -7.51 -11.67
CA ASP A 34 -21.39 -6.38 -11.13
C ASP A 34 -20.99 -6.02 -9.69
N VAL A 35 -20.81 -7.03 -8.82
CA VAL A 35 -20.32 -6.85 -7.44
C VAL A 35 -18.88 -6.32 -7.40
N VAL A 36 -17.99 -6.83 -8.26
CA VAL A 36 -16.56 -6.48 -8.30
C VAL A 36 -16.29 -5.15 -9.03
N LEU A 37 -17.02 -4.90 -10.12
CA LEU A 37 -16.97 -3.63 -10.84
C LEU A 37 -17.75 -2.53 -10.12
N CYS A 38 -18.54 -2.86 -9.08
CA CYS A 38 -19.40 -1.93 -8.35
C CYS A 38 -20.18 -1.02 -9.31
N ARG A 39 -20.68 -1.58 -10.41
CA ARG A 39 -21.23 -0.79 -11.52
C ARG A 39 -22.54 -0.07 -11.16
N GLY A 40 -23.20 -0.47 -10.05
CA GLY A 40 -24.41 0.14 -9.51
C GLY A 40 -24.24 0.75 -8.10
N ASP A 41 -23.86 -0.05 -7.09
CA ASP A 41 -24.03 0.38 -5.69
C ASP A 41 -23.03 1.43 -5.18
N LEU A 42 -21.77 1.42 -5.63
CA LEU A 42 -20.75 2.31 -5.06
C LEU A 42 -20.80 3.73 -5.64
N SER A 43 -21.22 3.90 -6.90
CA SER A 43 -21.35 5.23 -7.49
C SER A 43 -22.58 5.97 -6.94
N GLU A 44 -23.67 5.27 -6.64
CA GLU A 44 -24.86 5.89 -6.03
C GLU A 44 -24.64 6.21 -4.54
N GLU A 45 -23.95 5.34 -3.79
CA GLU A 45 -23.66 5.60 -2.38
C GLU A 45 -22.57 6.67 -2.17
N ILE A 46 -21.58 6.78 -3.07
CA ILE A 46 -20.61 7.89 -3.06
C ILE A 46 -21.25 9.19 -3.55
N ALA A 47 -22.17 9.15 -4.53
CA ALA A 47 -22.85 10.35 -5.03
C ALA A 47 -23.91 10.91 -4.06
N ASN A 48 -24.51 10.06 -3.22
CA ASN A 48 -25.47 10.48 -2.18
C ASN A 48 -24.78 10.79 -0.83
N LYS A 49 -23.46 10.59 -0.74
CA LYS A 49 -22.67 11.01 0.41
C LYS A 49 -22.37 12.50 0.26
N GLU A 50 -22.68 13.26 1.30
CA GLU A 50 -22.29 14.68 1.39
C GLU A 50 -20.80 14.86 1.02
N PRO A 51 -20.43 15.91 0.27
CA PRO A 51 -19.04 16.13 -0.11
C PRO A 51 -18.17 16.24 1.14
N VAL A 52 -16.99 15.61 1.14
CA VAL A 52 -16.11 15.58 2.34
C VAL A 52 -15.81 17.00 2.87
N SER A 53 -15.81 18.00 1.99
CA SER A 53 -15.67 19.42 2.34
C SER A 53 -16.76 20.00 3.27
N VAL A 54 -17.99 19.49 3.25
CA VAL A 54 -19.01 19.95 4.23
C VAL A 54 -18.79 19.32 5.60
N THR A 55 -18.08 18.19 5.67
CA THR A 55 -17.74 17.53 6.93
C THR A 55 -16.61 18.29 7.65
N ASP A 56 -15.62 18.80 6.90
CA ASP A 56 -14.54 19.68 7.41
C ASP A 56 -15.12 20.90 8.14
N LEU A 57 -16.11 21.59 7.56
CA LEU A 57 -16.76 22.74 8.18
C LEU A 57 -17.47 22.40 9.50
N ARG A 58 -18.10 21.23 9.59
CA ARG A 58 -18.77 20.77 10.81
C ARG A 58 -17.78 20.46 11.92
N ILE A 59 -16.68 19.78 11.58
CA ILE A 59 -15.60 19.46 12.53
C ILE A 59 -14.94 20.74 13.05
N ARG A 60 -14.64 21.70 12.17
CA ARG A 60 -14.10 23.01 12.56
C ARG A 60 -15.03 23.77 13.50
N LYS A 61 -16.33 23.76 13.23
CA LYS A 61 -17.33 24.44 14.06
C LYS A 61 -17.40 23.85 15.47
N GLU A 62 -17.49 22.54 15.59
CA GLU A 62 -17.51 21.85 16.88
C GLU A 62 -16.19 22.02 17.64
N PHE A 63 -15.06 21.98 16.93
CA PHE A 63 -13.76 22.21 17.54
C PHE A 63 -13.63 23.62 18.12
N VAL A 64 -14.02 24.65 17.36
CA VAL A 64 -14.01 26.03 17.87
C VAL A 64 -14.95 26.18 19.07
N ALA A 65 -16.13 25.55 19.05
CA ALA A 65 -17.05 25.54 20.19
C ALA A 65 -16.45 24.84 21.42
N ALA A 66 -15.66 23.77 21.23
CA ALA A 66 -14.96 23.06 22.30
C ALA A 66 -13.79 23.87 22.86
N VAL A 67 -13.00 24.54 22.02
CA VAL A 67 -11.90 25.41 22.44
C VAL A 67 -12.42 26.60 23.26
N LEU A 68 -13.56 27.19 22.88
CA LEU A 68 -14.17 28.28 23.65
C LEU A 68 -14.70 27.86 25.03
N ARG A 69 -14.83 26.55 25.30
CA ARG A 69 -15.22 26.01 26.62
C ARG A 69 -14.01 25.67 27.52
N GLN A 70 -12.79 25.74 27.00
CA GLN A 70 -11.56 25.48 27.78
C GLN A 70 -11.23 26.65 28.72
N SER A 71 -10.58 26.35 29.85
CA SER A 71 -10.17 27.36 30.82
C SER A 71 -9.05 28.27 30.28
N ALA A 72 -9.00 29.53 30.72
CA ALA A 72 -7.98 30.49 30.26
C ALA A 72 -6.52 30.03 30.54
N MET A 73 -6.29 29.26 31.61
CA MET A 73 -4.97 28.70 31.93
C MET A 73 -4.48 27.73 30.85
N TRP A 74 -5.36 26.91 30.29
CA TRP A 74 -4.99 25.99 29.20
C TRP A 74 -4.63 26.72 27.91
N LEU A 75 -5.29 27.85 27.63
CA LEU A 75 -5.03 28.66 26.44
C LEU A 75 -3.71 29.45 26.54
N ASP A 76 -3.25 29.77 27.75
CA ASP A 76 -1.96 30.45 27.97
C ASP A 76 -0.78 29.49 27.78
N GLU A 77 -0.94 28.22 28.14
CA GLU A 77 0.04 27.16 27.89
C GLU A 77 0.10 26.74 26.41
N ASN A 78 -1.00 26.89 25.68
CA ASN A 78 -1.14 26.43 24.29
C ASN A 78 -1.30 27.60 23.32
N ASN A 79 -0.23 27.94 22.60
CA ASN A 79 -0.26 28.96 21.55
C ASN A 79 -1.39 28.72 20.54
N CYS A 80 -2.29 29.70 20.36
CA CYS A 80 -3.45 29.62 19.45
C CYS A 80 -3.07 29.22 18.01
N GLY A 81 -1.90 29.67 17.53
CA GLY A 81 -1.40 29.33 16.19
C GLY A 81 -1.07 27.85 16.03
N THR A 82 -0.48 27.22 17.06
CA THR A 82 -0.13 25.80 17.05
C THR A 82 -1.37 24.93 17.07
N ILE A 83 -2.38 25.27 17.88
CA ILE A 83 -3.65 24.53 17.96
C ILE A 83 -4.41 24.58 16.62
N THR A 84 -4.41 25.74 15.96
CA THR A 84 -5.08 25.91 14.66
C THR A 84 -4.35 25.13 13.55
N ALA A 85 -3.01 25.15 13.56
CA ALA A 85 -2.21 24.38 12.60
C ALA A 85 -2.41 22.86 12.79
N GLN A 86 -2.39 22.38 14.04
CA GLN A 86 -2.66 20.97 14.36
C GLN A 86 -4.07 20.55 13.96
N LEU A 87 -5.08 21.42 14.17
CA LEU A 87 -6.45 21.15 13.72
C LEU A 87 -6.50 20.96 12.20
N ASN A 88 -5.90 21.88 11.44
CA ASN A 88 -5.87 21.79 9.97
C ASN A 88 -5.19 20.50 9.51
N GLU A 89 -4.07 20.13 10.13
CA GLU A 89 -3.37 18.89 9.83
C GLU A 89 -4.22 17.65 10.15
N ASN A 90 -4.85 17.63 11.33
CA ASN A 90 -5.72 16.52 11.74
C ASN A 90 -6.92 16.38 10.80
N ILE A 91 -7.54 17.48 10.37
CA ILE A 91 -8.67 17.41 9.44
C ILE A 91 -8.20 16.92 8.06
N ALA A 92 -7.06 17.40 7.57
CA ALA A 92 -6.49 16.92 6.32
C ALA A 92 -6.21 15.40 6.35
N GLN A 93 -5.65 14.90 7.46
CA GLN A 93 -5.43 13.46 7.64
C GLN A 93 -6.75 12.66 7.68
N ILE A 94 -7.80 13.22 8.27
CA ILE A 94 -9.14 12.60 8.32
C ILE A 94 -9.78 12.58 6.93
N GLU A 95 -9.65 13.66 6.16
CA GLU A 95 -10.16 13.76 4.79
C GLU A 95 -9.48 12.73 3.88
N ASP A 96 -8.15 12.64 3.93
CA ASP A 96 -7.36 11.63 3.22
C ASP A 96 -7.69 10.19 3.68
N GLY A 97 -8.06 10.03 4.95
CA GLY A 97 -8.40 8.73 5.54
C GLY A 97 -9.79 8.23 5.14
N ILE A 98 -10.80 9.10 5.15
CA ILE A 98 -12.21 8.71 5.01
C ILE A 98 -12.62 8.56 3.55
N GLY A 99 -12.13 9.42 2.65
CA GLY A 99 -12.58 9.47 1.26
C GLY A 99 -12.13 8.26 0.45
N ASP A 100 -10.82 8.06 0.34
CA ASP A 100 -10.25 7.14 -0.64
C ASP A 100 -9.89 5.78 -0.02
N LYS A 101 -9.27 5.79 1.16
CA LYS A 101 -8.77 4.56 1.81
C LYS A 101 -9.90 3.63 2.25
N ILE A 102 -10.98 4.16 2.85
CA ILE A 102 -12.10 3.32 3.31
C ILE A 102 -12.84 2.70 2.12
N GLY A 103 -13.05 3.44 1.05
CA GLY A 103 -13.66 2.93 -0.18
C GLY A 103 -12.81 1.81 -0.81
N MET A 104 -11.50 2.01 -0.86
CA MET A 104 -10.57 0.99 -1.38
C MET A 104 -10.54 -0.28 -0.50
N LEU A 105 -10.61 -0.13 0.82
CA LEU A 105 -10.69 -1.26 1.74
C LEU A 105 -12.01 -2.03 1.58
N ALA A 106 -13.15 -1.34 1.59
CA ALA A 106 -14.47 -1.95 1.42
C ALA A 106 -14.54 -2.71 0.09
N ARG A 107 -14.05 -2.11 -1.00
CA ARG A 107 -13.94 -2.76 -2.30
C ARG A 107 -13.03 -4.00 -2.25
N GLY A 108 -11.87 -3.88 -1.62
CA GLY A 108 -10.95 -5.00 -1.43
C GLY A 108 -11.58 -6.17 -0.67
N PHE A 109 -12.34 -5.90 0.39
CA PHE A 109 -13.08 -6.90 1.14
C PHE A 109 -14.15 -7.58 0.30
N SER A 110 -14.95 -6.83 -0.46
CA SER A 110 -15.98 -7.39 -1.34
C SER A 110 -15.39 -8.32 -2.41
N VAL A 111 -14.27 -7.91 -3.04
CA VAL A 111 -13.56 -8.73 -4.03
C VAL A 111 -12.94 -9.98 -3.39
N PHE A 112 -12.41 -9.86 -2.17
CA PHE A 112 -11.83 -11.00 -1.46
C PHE A 112 -12.90 -12.04 -1.12
N LEU A 113 -14.00 -11.64 -0.49
CA LEU A 113 -15.11 -12.54 -0.14
C LEU A 113 -15.67 -13.23 -1.38
N SER A 114 -15.89 -12.45 -2.44
CA SER A 114 -16.44 -12.98 -3.67
C SER A 114 -15.48 -14.00 -4.30
N SER A 115 -14.18 -13.71 -4.39
CA SER A 115 -13.19 -14.63 -4.95
C SER A 115 -13.08 -15.94 -4.16
N ALA A 116 -13.19 -15.88 -2.83
CA ALA A 116 -13.18 -17.06 -1.98
C ALA A 116 -14.39 -17.97 -2.30
N VAL A 117 -15.59 -17.40 -2.39
CA VAL A 117 -16.82 -18.15 -2.72
C VAL A 117 -16.73 -18.77 -4.12
N PHE A 118 -16.20 -18.03 -5.10
CA PHE A 118 -15.98 -18.53 -6.46
C PHE A 118 -15.02 -19.71 -6.50
N ALA A 119 -13.91 -19.62 -5.77
CA ALA A 119 -12.91 -20.67 -5.72
C ALA A 119 -13.52 -21.96 -5.14
N PHE A 120 -14.30 -21.89 -4.05
CA PHE A 120 -14.94 -23.09 -3.49
C PHE A 120 -16.04 -23.66 -4.40
N GLY A 121 -16.74 -22.82 -5.17
CA GLY A 121 -17.85 -23.24 -6.02
C GLY A 121 -17.46 -24.00 -7.30
N TYR A 122 -16.30 -23.70 -7.91
CA TYR A 122 -15.93 -24.30 -9.20
C TYR A 122 -15.36 -25.72 -9.06
N SER A 123 -14.44 -25.93 -8.13
CA SER A 123 -13.83 -27.24 -7.85
C SER A 123 -13.07 -27.21 -6.53
N TRP A 124 -13.65 -27.79 -5.48
CA TRP A 124 -13.05 -27.83 -4.14
C TRP A 124 -11.66 -28.47 -4.09
N ARG A 125 -11.34 -29.38 -5.02
CA ARG A 125 -10.02 -30.06 -5.10
C ARG A 125 -8.89 -29.15 -5.55
N ILE A 126 -9.14 -28.24 -6.50
CA ILE A 126 -8.10 -27.32 -7.02
C ILE A 126 -7.90 -26.16 -6.04
N THR A 127 -9.00 -25.69 -5.45
CA THR A 127 -8.99 -24.57 -4.50
C THR A 127 -8.22 -24.86 -3.23
N LEU A 128 -8.31 -26.08 -2.67
CA LEU A 128 -7.51 -26.47 -1.51
C LEU A 128 -5.99 -26.39 -1.76
N ILE A 129 -5.55 -26.72 -2.97
CA ILE A 129 -4.13 -26.64 -3.36
C ILE A 129 -3.71 -25.17 -3.49
N CYS A 130 -4.51 -24.33 -4.16
CA CYS A 130 -4.23 -22.90 -4.29
C CYS A 130 -4.21 -22.16 -2.94
N VAL A 131 -5.15 -22.49 -2.05
CA VAL A 131 -5.19 -21.94 -0.68
C VAL A 131 -3.97 -22.38 0.13
N GLY A 132 -3.35 -23.53 -0.16
CA GLY A 132 -2.08 -23.94 0.44
C GLY A 132 -0.86 -23.19 -0.08
N VAL A 133 -0.84 -22.82 -1.37
CA VAL A 133 0.27 -22.06 -1.98
C VAL A 133 0.22 -20.57 -1.59
N GLY A 134 -0.97 -20.01 -1.37
CA GLY A 134 -1.18 -18.62 -0.92
C GLY A 134 -0.38 -18.21 0.33
N PRO A 135 -0.44 -18.93 1.45
CA PRO A 135 0.35 -18.59 2.63
C PRO A 135 1.86 -18.80 2.40
N VAL A 136 2.27 -19.79 1.59
CA VAL A 136 3.69 -20.01 1.28
C VAL A 136 4.28 -18.83 0.50
N SER A 137 3.55 -18.29 -0.48
CA SER A 137 3.97 -17.09 -1.20
C SER A 137 3.94 -15.84 -0.32
N ALA A 138 2.92 -15.69 0.52
CA ALA A 138 2.81 -14.59 1.48
C ALA A 138 3.96 -14.59 2.51
N ILE A 139 4.34 -15.76 3.03
CA ILE A 139 5.48 -15.91 3.96
C ILE A 139 6.78 -15.50 3.28
N THR A 140 7.01 -15.94 2.04
CA THR A 140 8.20 -15.57 1.26
C THR A 140 8.28 -14.05 1.07
N MET A 141 7.17 -13.40 0.69
CA MET A 141 7.11 -11.95 0.56
C MET A 141 7.32 -11.22 1.90
N ALA A 142 6.75 -11.74 2.99
CA ALA A 142 6.88 -11.12 4.31
C ALA A 142 8.33 -11.18 4.82
N ILE A 143 9.02 -12.30 4.61
CA ILE A 143 10.44 -12.43 4.94
C ILE A 143 11.26 -11.43 4.11
N MET A 144 11.00 -11.35 2.80
CA MET A 144 11.70 -10.43 1.91
C MET A 144 11.51 -8.95 2.30
N SER A 145 10.26 -8.58 2.65
CA SER A 145 9.92 -7.23 3.10
C SER A 145 10.65 -6.88 4.41
N LYS A 146 10.67 -7.79 5.39
CA LYS A 146 11.39 -7.56 6.66
C LYS A 146 12.90 -7.42 6.48
N LEU A 147 13.50 -8.25 5.63
CA LEU A 147 14.92 -8.17 5.32
C LEU A 147 15.26 -6.83 4.65
N SER A 148 14.45 -6.41 3.69
CA SER A 148 14.61 -5.12 3.01
C SER A 148 14.49 -3.94 3.97
N ALA A 149 13.50 -3.96 4.86
CA ALA A 149 13.30 -2.93 5.87
C ALA A 149 14.48 -2.86 6.87
N SER A 150 14.98 -4.01 7.33
CA SER A 150 16.14 -4.05 8.24
C SER A 150 17.41 -3.50 7.58
N SER A 151 17.65 -3.80 6.31
CA SER A 151 18.78 -3.26 5.57
C SER A 151 18.66 -1.74 5.37
N MET A 152 17.46 -1.25 5.07
CA MET A 152 17.18 0.18 4.94
C MET A 152 17.48 0.92 6.24
N ASN A 153 17.01 0.40 7.38
CA ASN A 153 17.25 1.00 8.70
C ASN A 153 18.76 1.12 9.01
N GLY A 154 19.53 0.09 8.67
CA GLY A 154 21.00 0.12 8.81
C GLY A 154 21.63 1.24 7.99
N ILE A 155 21.24 1.38 6.71
CA ILE A 155 21.76 2.45 5.83
C ILE A 155 21.39 3.84 6.36
N VAL A 156 20.13 4.02 6.77
CA VAL A 156 19.63 5.30 7.30
C VAL A 156 20.37 5.68 8.58
N SER A 157 20.64 4.73 9.48
CA SER A 157 21.37 5.00 10.73
C SER A 157 22.81 5.49 10.48
N VAL A 158 23.56 4.82 9.61
CA VAL A 158 24.95 5.19 9.28
C VAL A 158 25.00 6.49 8.50
N SER A 159 24.05 6.70 7.57
CA SER A 159 23.92 7.96 6.83
C SER A 159 23.55 9.12 7.74
N GLY A 160 22.70 8.90 8.74
CA GLY A 160 22.30 9.90 9.73
C GLY A 160 23.46 10.33 10.62
N ALA A 161 24.29 9.38 11.07
CA ALA A 161 25.49 9.69 11.86
C ALA A 161 26.52 10.53 11.07
N ALA A 162 26.77 10.17 9.80
CA ALA A 162 27.62 10.97 8.92
C ALA A 162 27.03 12.36 8.64
N GLY A 163 25.69 12.43 8.47
CA GLY A 163 24.97 13.69 8.28
C GLY A 163 25.08 14.61 9.50
N ALA A 164 24.91 14.09 10.71
CA ALA A 164 24.98 14.87 11.95
C ALA A 164 26.35 15.54 12.15
N ILE A 165 27.45 14.83 11.86
CA ILE A 165 28.81 15.39 11.95
C ILE A 165 29.02 16.52 10.92
N ALA A 166 28.51 16.34 9.70
CA ALA A 166 28.59 17.37 8.68
C ALA A 166 27.74 18.60 9.05
N GLU A 167 26.55 18.37 9.61
CA GLU A 167 25.65 19.43 10.08
C GLU A 167 26.30 20.24 11.20
N GLU A 168 26.91 19.58 12.18
CA GLU A 168 27.65 20.25 13.27
C GLU A 168 28.81 21.10 12.74
N ALA A 169 29.56 20.58 11.76
CA ALA A 169 30.65 21.32 11.12
C ALA A 169 30.16 22.57 10.37
N ILE A 170 29.02 22.48 9.68
CA ILE A 170 28.43 23.58 8.92
C ILE A 170 27.82 24.63 9.86
N MET A 171 27.09 24.21 10.90
CA MET A 171 26.51 25.12 11.89
C MET A 171 27.58 25.94 12.62
N ASN A 172 28.73 25.33 12.90
CA ASN A 172 29.83 25.93 13.65
C ASN A 172 31.04 26.35 12.78
N VAL A 173 30.82 26.63 11.49
CA VAL A 173 31.90 26.87 10.51
C VAL A 173 32.88 27.98 10.93
N LYS A 174 32.40 29.07 11.54
CA LYS A 174 33.23 30.18 12.02
C LYS A 174 34.17 29.76 13.15
N THR A 175 33.67 28.92 14.05
CA THR A 175 34.44 28.38 15.19
C THR A 175 35.49 27.37 14.71
N VAL A 176 35.10 26.48 13.79
CA VAL A 176 36.02 25.49 13.21
C VAL A 176 37.16 26.19 12.46
N ALA A 177 36.86 27.25 11.71
CA ALA A 177 37.88 28.05 11.02
C ALA A 177 38.78 28.82 11.99
N ALA A 178 38.22 29.42 13.05
CA ALA A 178 39.00 30.14 14.05
C ALA A 178 39.95 29.24 14.86
N CYS A 179 39.57 27.99 15.10
CA CYS A 179 40.39 26.99 15.80
C CYS A 179 41.29 26.18 14.85
N ASN A 180 41.28 26.44 13.54
CA ASN A 180 41.98 25.64 12.52
C ASN A 180 41.67 24.13 12.62
N GLY A 181 40.43 23.79 13.01
CA GLY A 181 39.99 22.44 13.37
C GLY A 181 39.47 21.59 12.20
N GLN A 182 39.74 22.00 10.96
CA GLN A 182 39.19 21.36 9.76
C GLN A 182 39.65 19.90 9.63
N GLU A 183 40.93 19.63 9.87
CA GLU A 183 41.50 18.27 9.80
C GLU A 183 40.87 17.32 10.82
N HIS A 184 40.51 17.84 12.01
CA HIS A 184 39.86 17.04 13.05
C HIS A 184 38.45 16.59 12.64
N MET A 185 37.66 17.48 12.04
CA MET A 185 36.32 17.13 11.55
C MET A 185 36.38 16.12 10.41
N VAL A 186 37.32 16.28 9.47
CA VAL A 186 37.55 15.31 8.38
C VAL A 186 37.92 13.94 8.93
N LYS A 187 38.80 13.87 9.94
CA LYS A 187 39.23 12.62 10.56
C LYS A 187 38.09 11.84 11.23
N ILE A 188 37.10 12.54 11.80
CA ILE A 188 35.92 11.91 12.42
C ILE A 188 34.90 11.47 11.36
N TRP A 189 34.83 12.20 10.24
CA TRP A 189 33.87 11.93 9.17
C TRP A 189 34.27 10.74 8.28
N ASP A 190 35.56 10.60 7.98
CA ASP A 190 36.13 9.55 7.12
C ASP A 190 35.71 8.11 7.48
N PRO A 191 35.78 7.65 8.76
CA PRO A 191 35.32 6.30 9.11
C PRO A 191 33.82 6.09 8.89
N GLN A 192 32.98 7.12 9.08
CA GLN A 192 31.54 7.01 8.85
C GLN A 192 31.22 6.86 7.35
N LEU A 193 31.97 7.56 6.50
CA LEU A 193 31.85 7.45 5.05
C LEU A 193 32.22 6.04 4.55
N LEU A 194 33.31 5.46 5.09
CA LEU A 194 33.73 4.09 4.77
C LEU A 194 32.69 3.04 5.22
N LEU A 195 32.14 3.20 6.43
CA LEU A 195 31.06 2.35 6.92
C LEU A 195 29.81 2.45 6.05
N TRP A 196 29.44 3.65 5.61
CA TRP A 196 28.32 3.87 4.70
C TRP A 196 28.57 3.20 3.34
N GLY A 197 29.75 3.38 2.75
CA GLY A 197 30.13 2.76 1.46
C GLY A 197 30.09 1.23 1.51
N ASN A 198 30.63 0.64 2.58
CA ASN A 198 30.58 -0.81 2.80
C ASN A 198 29.14 -1.31 2.99
N THR A 199 28.33 -0.61 3.79
CA THR A 199 26.93 -0.97 4.02
C THR A 199 26.11 -0.88 2.73
N ARG A 200 26.33 0.14 1.90
CA ARG A 200 25.69 0.32 0.60
C ARG A 200 26.08 -0.79 -0.38
N THR A 201 27.35 -1.16 -0.45
CA THR A 201 27.84 -2.22 -1.34
C THR A 201 27.27 -3.59 -0.92
N ARG A 202 27.25 -3.88 0.39
CA ARG A 202 26.60 -5.10 0.91
C ARG A 202 25.11 -5.12 0.58
N ASN A 203 24.38 -4.02 0.81
CA ASN A 203 22.95 -3.99 0.48
C ASN A 203 22.69 -4.17 -1.01
N ASN A 204 23.49 -3.51 -1.86
CA ASN A 204 23.39 -3.69 -3.32
C ASN A 204 23.66 -5.14 -3.74
N LEU A 205 24.64 -5.81 -3.13
CA LEU A 205 24.90 -7.23 -3.33
C LEU A 205 23.72 -8.12 -2.93
N TYR A 206 23.04 -7.83 -1.81
CA TYR A 206 21.82 -8.54 -1.41
C TYR A 206 20.69 -8.33 -2.44
N HIS A 207 20.51 -7.10 -2.94
CA HIS A 207 19.50 -6.80 -3.97
C HIS A 207 19.81 -7.46 -5.33
N CYS A 208 21.08 -7.50 -5.76
CA CYS A 208 21.48 -8.16 -7.01
C CYS A 208 21.33 -9.69 -6.94
N ASN A 209 21.72 -10.32 -5.82
CA ASN A 209 21.51 -11.76 -5.63
C ASN A 209 20.01 -12.09 -5.58
N PHE A 210 19.19 -11.23 -5.00
CA PHE A 210 17.74 -11.41 -5.00
C PHE A 210 17.15 -11.26 -6.41
N SER A 211 17.57 -10.26 -7.19
CA SER A 211 17.12 -10.07 -8.58
C SER A 211 17.55 -11.18 -9.52
N SER A 212 18.59 -11.95 -9.18
CA SER A 212 19.05 -13.13 -9.92
C SER A 212 18.29 -14.41 -9.57
N ALA A 213 17.52 -14.41 -8.47
CA ALA A 213 16.88 -15.59 -7.90
C ALA A 213 15.37 -15.69 -8.18
N GLY A 214 14.75 -14.68 -8.78
CA GLY A 214 13.37 -14.67 -9.26
C GLY A 214 13.30 -14.66 -10.78
#